data_AF-A0A7S4Q7I0-F1
#
_entry.id   AF-A0A7S4Q7I0-F1
#
_cell.length_a   1.000
_cell.length_b   1.000
_cell.length_c   1.000
_cell.angle_alpha   90.00
_cell.angle_beta   90.00
_cell.angle_gamma   90.00
#
_symmetry.space_group_name_H-M   'P 1'
#
loop_
_entity.id
_entity.type
_entity.pdbx_description
1 polymer ?
#
loop_
_entity_poly.entity_id
_entity_poly.type
_entity_poly.pdbx_seq_one_letter_code
_entity_poly.pdbx_strand_id
1 'polypeptide(L)'
;MAGVELRRGSLAEASYETLKQVFALCDTDGNGCINKRELIKVCRSRPKIAHFFGLPEHIRQEDGSRGLMEQWFQRIDSNDDREISWDEMVAFCKEASAAAPGRAARPPARGPPPR
;
A
#
# COMPACT_ATOMS: atom_id res chain seq x y z
N MET A 1 -5.90 14.86 -28.86
CA MET A 1 -5.31 14.90 -27.50
C MET A 1 -5.56 13.53 -26.89
N ALA A 2 -4.55 12.66 -26.88
CA ALA A 2 -4.69 11.31 -26.35
C ALA A 2 -5.01 11.39 -24.85
N GLY A 3 -6.26 11.07 -24.49
CA GLY A 3 -6.62 10.79 -23.11
C GLY A 3 -5.81 9.59 -22.68
N VAL A 4 -4.80 9.80 -21.84
CA VAL A 4 -4.15 8.72 -21.12
C VAL A 4 -5.20 8.12 -20.21
N GLU A 5 -5.86 7.08 -20.71
CA GLU A 5 -6.67 6.16 -19.93
C GLU A 5 -5.74 5.67 -18.81
N LEU A 6 -5.89 6.27 -17.64
CA LEU A 6 -5.29 5.80 -16.40
C LEU A 6 -5.90 4.43 -16.18
N ARG A 7 -5.30 3.40 -16.80
CA ARG A 7 -5.50 2.01 -16.42
C ARG A 7 -5.43 2.01 -14.90
N ARG A 8 -6.45 1.45 -14.27
CA ARG A 8 -6.47 1.15 -12.83
C ARG A 8 -5.19 0.39 -12.52
N GLY A 9 -4.12 1.10 -12.21
CA GLY A 9 -2.81 0.55 -11.92
C GLY A 9 -2.93 -0.06 -10.55
N SER A 10 -3.40 -1.29 -10.49
CA SER A 10 -3.30 -2.09 -9.27
C SER A 10 -1.82 -2.24 -8.96
N LEU A 11 -1.45 -2.20 -7.68
CA LEU A 11 -0.11 -2.53 -7.21
C LEU A 11 0.46 -3.78 -7.89
N ALA A 12 -0.40 -4.74 -8.25
CA ALA A 12 -0.06 -5.98 -8.95
C ALA A 12 0.65 -5.81 -10.31
N GLU A 13 0.37 -4.74 -11.07
CA GLU A 13 0.94 -4.53 -12.40
C GLU A 13 1.98 -3.40 -12.42
N ALA A 14 2.27 -2.81 -11.26
CA ALA A 14 3.24 -1.74 -11.15
C ALA A 14 4.66 -2.28 -11.33
N SER A 15 5.43 -1.67 -12.23
CA SER A 15 6.85 -1.97 -12.37
C SER A 15 7.63 -1.57 -11.11
N TYR A 16 8.78 -2.22 -10.87
CA TYR A 16 9.67 -1.92 -9.74
C TYR A 16 9.96 -0.43 -9.58
N GLU A 17 10.20 0.29 -10.68
CA GLU A 17 10.48 1.72 -10.66
C GLU A 17 9.28 2.55 -10.21
N THR A 18 8.08 2.21 -10.70
CA THR A 18 6.83 2.86 -10.30
C THR A 18 6.53 2.61 -8.83
N LEU A 19 6.70 1.37 -8.36
CA LEU A 19 6.57 1.03 -6.94
C LEU A 19 7.55 1.84 -6.10
N LYS A 20 8.81 1.97 -6.54
CA LYS A 20 9.86 2.68 -5.80
C LYS A 20 9.58 4.18 -5.73
N GLN A 21 9.08 4.76 -6.83
CA GLN A 21 8.62 6.14 -6.84
C GLN A 21 7.45 6.33 -5.89
N VAL A 22 6.40 5.51 -5.99
CA VAL A 22 5.25 5.61 -5.10
C VAL A 22 5.66 5.43 -3.63
N PHE A 23 6.56 4.50 -3.34
CA PHE A 23 7.09 4.27 -2.01
C PHE A 23 7.80 5.51 -1.46
N ALA A 24 8.76 6.05 -2.23
CA ALA A 24 9.49 7.26 -1.85
C ALA A 24 8.60 8.50 -1.75
N LEU A 25 7.44 8.52 -2.42
CA LEU A 25 6.46 9.60 -2.27
C LEU A 25 5.59 9.44 -1.02
N CYS A 26 5.48 8.23 -0.49
CA CYS A 26 4.73 7.93 0.73
C CYS A 26 5.60 8.10 1.98
N ASP A 27 6.81 7.55 1.93
CA ASP A 27 7.85 7.68 2.96
C ASP A 27 8.33 9.14 3.01
N THR A 28 7.71 9.91 3.89
CA THR A 28 7.96 11.35 3.99
C THR A 28 9.12 11.65 4.93
N ASP A 29 9.35 10.75 5.89
CA ASP A 29 10.47 10.83 6.84
C ASP A 29 11.77 10.25 6.26
N GLY A 30 11.69 9.43 5.21
CA GLY A 30 12.82 8.79 4.56
C GLY A 30 13.39 7.62 5.37
N ASN A 31 12.57 7.00 6.24
CA ASN A 31 13.01 5.92 7.12
C ASN A 31 13.03 4.55 6.41
N GLY A 32 12.58 4.49 5.15
CA GLY A 32 12.53 3.26 4.35
C GLY A 32 11.31 2.38 4.67
N CYS A 33 10.33 2.91 5.40
CA CYS A 33 9.09 2.26 5.81
C CYS A 33 7.90 3.22 5.67
N ILE A 34 6.70 2.73 5.37
CA ILE A 34 5.51 3.58 5.33
C ILE A 34 4.61 3.22 6.49
N ASN A 35 4.50 4.09 7.48
CA ASN A 35 3.54 3.88 8.57
C ASN A 35 2.13 4.40 8.22
N LYS A 36 1.14 4.03 9.04
CA LYS A 36 -0.26 4.45 8.84
C LYS A 36 -0.44 5.97 8.76
N ARG A 37 0.33 6.75 9.52
CA ARG A 37 0.18 8.22 9.59
C ARG A 37 0.65 8.85 8.29
N GLU A 38 1.78 8.39 7.76
CA GLU A 38 2.34 8.85 6.50
C GLU A 38 1.43 8.52 5.33
N LEU A 39 0.90 7.29 5.28
CA LEU A 39 -0.02 6.92 4.20
C LEU A 39 -1.31 7.75 4.24
N ILE A 40 -1.90 7.99 5.42
CA ILE A 40 -3.07 8.88 5.56
C ILE A 40 -2.73 10.31 5.10
N LYS A 41 -1.57 10.82 5.49
CA LYS A 41 -1.11 12.17 5.14
C LYS A 41 -0.92 12.30 3.63
N VAL A 42 -0.31 11.30 2.99
CA VAL A 42 -0.05 11.26 1.55
C VAL A 42 -1.34 11.06 0.77
N CYS A 43 -2.25 10.17 1.19
CA CYS A 43 -3.56 10.02 0.56
C CYS A 43 -4.36 11.32 0.56
N ARG A 44 -4.29 12.11 1.66
CA ARG A 44 -4.94 13.42 1.75
C ARG A 44 -4.26 14.51 0.91
N SER A 45 -2.93 14.48 0.84
CA SER A 45 -2.14 15.48 0.11
C SER A 45 -2.08 15.19 -1.40
N ARG A 46 -2.17 13.92 -1.77
CA ARG A 46 -1.95 13.41 -3.12
C ARG A 46 -3.03 12.40 -3.51
N PRO A 47 -4.14 12.88 -4.10
CA PRO A 47 -5.22 12.05 -4.63
C PRO A 47 -4.72 10.91 -5.51
N LYS A 48 -3.77 11.22 -6.41
CA LYS A 48 -3.21 10.23 -7.35
C LYS A 48 -2.64 8.99 -6.66
N ILE A 49 -2.02 9.15 -5.49
CA ILE A 49 -1.45 8.06 -4.71
C ILE A 49 -2.56 7.26 -4.02
N ALA A 50 -3.58 7.94 -3.47
CA ALA A 50 -4.76 7.26 -2.92
C ALA A 50 -5.46 6.40 -3.98
N HIS A 51 -5.69 6.96 -5.18
CA HIS A 51 -6.26 6.25 -6.34
C HIS A 51 -5.40 5.07 -6.78
N PHE A 52 -4.06 5.23 -6.78
CA PHE A 52 -3.12 4.16 -7.11
C PHE A 52 -3.24 2.96 -6.15
N PHE A 53 -3.40 3.23 -4.86
CA PHE A 53 -3.61 2.18 -3.86
C PHE A 53 -5.06 1.67 -3.79
N GLY A 54 -6.00 2.32 -4.47
CA GLY A 54 -7.43 2.03 -4.35
C GLY A 54 -8.00 2.44 -2.99
N LEU A 55 -7.36 3.40 -2.31
CA LEU A 55 -7.76 3.91 -1.01
C LEU A 55 -8.58 5.20 -1.14
N PRO A 56 -9.53 5.46 -0.22
CA PRO A 56 -10.26 6.72 -0.20
C PRO A 56 -9.32 7.89 0.14
N GLU A 57 -9.46 8.99 -0.61
CA GLU A 57 -8.67 10.23 -0.41
C GLU A 57 -8.91 10.85 0.99
N HIS A 58 -10.11 10.66 1.54
CA HIS A 58 -10.49 11.12 2.86
C HIS A 58 -10.63 9.95 3.84
N ILE A 59 -9.55 9.71 4.58
CA ILE A 59 -9.55 8.74 5.68
C ILE A 59 -9.96 9.46 6.97
N ARG A 60 -11.22 9.27 7.39
CA ARG A 60 -11.77 9.77 8.66
C ARG A 60 -12.17 8.60 9.56
N GLN A 61 -12.04 8.79 10.88
CA GLN A 61 -12.45 7.79 11.87
C GLN A 61 -13.98 7.65 11.94
N GLU A 62 -14.71 8.73 11.72
CA GLU A 62 -16.17 8.79 11.90
C GLU A 62 -16.96 8.12 10.76
N ASP A 63 -16.35 7.94 9.58
CA ASP A 63 -17.03 7.46 8.37
C ASP A 63 -16.70 6.00 8.02
N GLY A 64 -15.93 5.31 8.87
CA GLY A 64 -15.51 3.91 8.64
C GLY A 64 -14.41 3.74 7.58
N SER A 65 -13.97 4.82 6.91
CA SER A 65 -12.89 4.79 5.91
C SER A 65 -11.54 4.37 6.51
N ARG A 66 -11.34 4.57 7.82
CA ARG A 66 -10.21 4.01 8.56
C ARG A 66 -10.20 2.48 8.52
N GLY A 67 -11.35 1.83 8.55
CA GLY A 67 -11.44 0.37 8.47
C GLY A 67 -11.00 -0.18 7.11
N LEU A 68 -11.30 0.51 6.01
CA LEU A 68 -10.83 0.14 4.67
C LEU A 68 -9.31 0.28 4.56
N MET A 69 -8.78 1.38 5.10
CA MET A 69 -7.36 1.61 5.20
C MET A 69 -6.64 0.52 6.00
N GLU A 70 -7.17 0.18 7.18
CA GLU A 70 -6.56 -0.84 8.03
C GLU A 70 -6.62 -2.23 7.39
N GLN A 71 -7.72 -2.59 6.72
CA GLN A 71 -7.81 -3.83 5.96
C GLN A 71 -6.80 -3.90 4.82
N TRP A 72 -6.63 -2.80 4.10
CA TRP A 72 -5.63 -2.71 3.04
C TRP A 72 -4.20 -2.82 3.62
N PHE A 73 -3.94 -2.12 4.71
CA PHE A 73 -2.64 -2.10 5.37
C PHE A 73 -2.26 -3.50 5.85
N GLN A 74 -3.16 -4.18 6.59
CA GLN A 74 -2.95 -5.55 7.06
C GLN A 74 -2.83 -6.59 5.94
N ARG A 75 -3.24 -6.25 4.72
CA ARG A 75 -3.05 -7.15 3.57
C ARG A 75 -1.59 -7.18 3.10
N ILE A 76 -0.86 -6.11 3.34
CA ILE A 76 0.54 -5.95 2.90
C ILE A 76 1.48 -6.17 4.09
N ASP A 77 1.17 -5.54 5.23
CA ASP A 77 1.83 -5.65 6.53
C ASP A 77 1.71 -7.09 7.06
N SER A 78 2.65 -7.93 6.64
CA SER A 78 2.65 -9.36 6.93
C SER A 78 3.27 -9.64 8.30
N ASN A 79 4.12 -8.74 8.78
CA ASN A 79 4.74 -8.83 10.09
C ASN A 79 3.90 -8.16 11.22
N ASP A 80 2.81 -7.46 10.88
CA ASP A 80 1.94 -6.69 11.79
C ASP A 80 2.72 -5.66 12.62
N ASP A 81 3.83 -5.16 12.07
CA ASP A 81 4.67 -4.13 12.70
C ASP A 81 4.06 -2.73 12.54
N ARG A 82 2.94 -2.62 11.80
CA ARG A 82 2.22 -1.37 11.49
C ARG A 82 3.00 -0.43 10.59
N GLU A 83 4.01 -0.96 9.91
CA GLU A 83 4.86 -0.29 8.95
C GLU A 83 4.96 -1.16 7.69
N ILE A 84 4.83 -0.56 6.51
CA ILE A 84 5.02 -1.29 5.24
C ILE A 84 6.45 -1.05 4.78
N SER A 85 7.23 -2.11 4.77
CA SER A 85 8.60 -2.10 4.26
C SER A 85 8.63 -2.23 2.74
N TRP A 86 9.73 -1.82 2.12
CA TRP A 86 9.95 -2.04 0.69
C TRP A 86 9.82 -3.50 0.28
N ASP A 87 10.34 -4.42 1.10
CA ASP A 87 10.28 -5.86 0.85
C ASP A 87 8.83 -6.39 0.85
N GLU A 88 8.01 -5.96 1.81
CA GLU A 88 6.60 -6.34 1.92
C GLU A 88 5.78 -5.81 0.74
N MET A 89 6.04 -4.58 0.29
CA MET A 89 5.38 -3.99 -0.86
C MET A 89 5.72 -4.76 -2.16
N VAL A 90 6.98 -5.17 -2.34
CA VAL A 90 7.40 -5.99 -3.49
C VAL A 90 6.85 -7.42 -3.39
N ALA A 91 6.85 -8.02 -2.21
CA ALA A 91 6.28 -9.34 -1.97
C ALA A 91 4.78 -9.36 -2.30
N PHE A 92 4.04 -8.34 -1.84
CA PHE A 92 2.63 -8.18 -2.16
C PHE A 92 2.39 -8.00 -3.66
N CYS A 93 3.21 -7.21 -4.35
CA CYS A 93 3.07 -7.06 -5.81
C CYS A 93 3.34 -8.37 -6.55
N LYS A 94 4.37 -9.13 -6.14
CA LYS A 94 4.67 -10.45 -6.70
C LYS A 94 3.54 -11.44 -6.45
N GLU A 95 2.99 -11.46 -5.24
CA GLU A 95 1.82 -12.27 -4.92
C GLU A 95 0.58 -11.84 -5.70
N ALA A 96 0.30 -10.54 -5.78
CA ALA A 96 -0.87 -10.02 -6.47
C ALA A 96 -0.80 -10.22 -8.00
N SER A 97 0.39 -10.20 -8.58
CA SER A 97 0.61 -10.57 -9.99
C SER A 97 0.47 -12.08 -10.22
N ALA A 98 0.89 -12.90 -9.25
CA ALA A 98 0.74 -14.35 -9.32
C ALA A 98 -0.70 -14.84 -8.98
N ALA A 99 -1.46 -14.04 -8.23
CA ALA A 99 -2.78 -14.38 -7.70
C ALA A 99 -3.91 -13.65 -8.44
N ALA A 100 -4.29 -14.17 -9.61
CA ALA A 100 -5.67 -14.03 -10.11
C ALA A 100 -6.65 -14.77 -9.17
N PRO A 101 -7.94 -14.38 -9.11
CA PRO A 101 -8.74 -14.37 -7.88
C PRO A 101 -9.11 -15.78 -7.41
N GLY A 102 -8.75 -16.14 -6.18
CA GLY A 102 -9.26 -17.39 -5.61
C GLY A 102 -8.72 -17.84 -4.27
N ARG A 103 -7.64 -17.27 -3.73
CA ARG A 103 -7.15 -17.75 -2.44
C ARG A 103 -6.46 -16.66 -1.64
N ALA A 104 -7.01 -16.43 -0.45
CA ALA A 104 -6.32 -15.84 0.67
C ALA A 104 -5.05 -16.67 0.93
N ALA A 105 -3.92 -16.21 0.39
CA ALA A 105 -2.62 -16.67 0.80
C ALA A 105 -2.38 -16.09 2.20
N ARG A 106 -2.31 -16.99 3.17
CA ARG A 106 -2.06 -16.67 4.57
C ARG A 106 -0.58 -16.26 4.67
N PRO A 107 -0.24 -15.07 5.20
CA PRO A 107 1.14 -14.62 5.24
C PRO A 107 2.01 -15.50 6.15
N PRO A 108 3.33 -15.58 5.87
CA PRO A 108 4.28 -16.40 6.62
C PRO A 108 4.44 -15.90 8.07
N ALA A 109 4.68 -16.85 8.98
CA ALA A 109 4.64 -16.62 10.43
C ALA A 109 5.81 -15.74 10.94
N ARG A 110 5.43 -14.59 11.54
CA ARG A 110 5.96 -13.91 12.74
C ARG A 110 7.42 -14.19 13.16
N GLY A 111 8.26 -13.15 13.08
CA GLY A 111 9.41 -12.93 13.97
C GLY A 111 9.16 -11.68 14.84
N PRO A 112 9.69 -11.60 16.08
CA PRO A 112 9.39 -10.50 16.99
C PRO A 112 10.11 -9.19 16.60
N PRO A 113 9.51 -8.01 16.85
CA PRO A 113 10.12 -6.73 16.56
C PRO A 113 11.33 -6.44 17.47
N PRO A 114 12.34 -5.69 16.99
CA PRO A 114 13.46 -5.26 17.82
C PRO A 114 13.02 -4.23 18.88
N ARG A 115 13.69 -4.27 20.03
CA ARG A 115 13.35 -3.55 21.28
C ARG A 115 13.53 -2.04 21.23
#